data_AF-A0A2N9N279-F1
#
_entry.id   AF-A0A2N9N279-F1
#
_cell.length_a   1.000
_cell.length_b   1.000
_cell.length_c   1.000
_cell.angle_alpha   90.00
_cell.angle_beta   90.00
_cell.angle_gamma   90.00
#
_symmetry.space_group_name_H-M   'P 1'
#
loop_
_entity.id
_entity.type
_entity.pdbx_description
1 polymer ?
#
loop_
_entity_poly.entity_id
_entity_poly.type
_entity_poly.pdbx_seq_one_letter_code
_entity_poly.pdbx_strand_id
1 'polypeptide(L)'
;MRARVLFFGMLKEVVGRSAEDAEFAEGADLHSVFETYAARYPRLREIARSIVVARNQEFAELSTKIEEGDEIAFLPPVSGGAAPEPPEISVAGNYYALTRQAIDIRAISASLLSGAEGAVITFEGTVRNNTKGRPTLYLDYECYESMALKTMAKIGEEIAAGHQIARVAMVHRLGRMLVGETSVVVIVTAPHRRAAFEAALEGINRLKKLVPIWKKEHFVDGEVWVEGEWDEHVSVAE
;
A
#
# COMPACT_ATOMS: atom_id res chain seq x y z
N MET A 1 26.14 -14.99 -4.66
CA MET A 1 25.41 -13.80 -5.12
C MET A 1 25.04 -12.97 -3.92
N ARG A 2 25.43 -11.70 -3.88
CA ARG A 2 25.08 -10.77 -2.82
C ARG A 2 23.76 -10.08 -3.15
N ALA A 3 22.84 -10.04 -2.20
CA ALA A 3 21.57 -9.33 -2.35
C ALA A 3 21.22 -8.58 -1.06
N ARG A 4 20.48 -7.48 -1.21
CA ARG A 4 19.94 -6.70 -0.10
C ARG A 4 18.55 -7.22 0.22
N VAL A 5 18.35 -7.77 1.40
CA VAL A 5 17.05 -8.30 1.84
C VAL A 5 16.37 -7.31 2.75
N LEU A 6 15.13 -6.95 2.42
CA LEU A 6 14.31 -6.00 3.18
C LEU A 6 13.18 -6.73 3.91
N PHE A 7 12.95 -6.32 5.16
CA PHE A 7 11.89 -6.84 6.01
C PHE A 7 10.98 -5.70 6.46
N PHE A 8 9.70 -5.99 6.40
CA PHE A 8 8.64 -5.02 6.57
C PHE A 8 7.64 -5.49 7.63
N GLY A 9 7.07 -4.54 8.38
CA GLY A 9 5.98 -4.78 9.33
C GLY A 9 6.32 -5.86 10.35
N MET A 10 5.43 -6.85 10.50
CA MET A 10 5.67 -7.98 11.40
C MET A 10 6.95 -8.77 11.08
N LEU A 11 7.42 -8.79 9.82
CA LEU A 11 8.67 -9.49 9.47
C LEU A 11 9.89 -8.78 10.05
N LYS A 12 9.86 -7.45 10.09
CA LYS A 12 10.90 -6.65 10.76
C LYS A 12 10.94 -6.95 12.26
N GLU A 13 9.78 -7.13 12.90
CA GLU A 13 9.70 -7.53 14.32
C GLU A 13 10.25 -8.95 14.55
N VAL A 14 9.95 -9.89 13.64
CA VAL A 14 10.43 -11.29 13.72
C VAL A 14 11.95 -11.38 13.52
N VAL A 15 12.49 -10.67 12.54
CA VAL A 15 13.93 -10.71 12.18
C VAL A 15 14.76 -9.73 13.05
N GLY A 16 14.11 -8.74 13.65
CA GLY A 16 14.73 -7.72 14.50
C GLY A 16 15.48 -6.62 13.74
N ARG A 17 15.33 -6.54 12.42
CA ARG A 17 15.98 -5.55 11.54
C ARG A 17 15.13 -5.30 10.29
N SER A 18 15.26 -4.13 9.68
CA SER A 18 14.53 -3.77 8.46
C SER A 18 15.26 -4.13 7.16
N ALA A 19 16.58 -4.38 7.22
CA ALA A 19 17.38 -4.75 6.07
C ALA A 19 18.62 -5.58 6.48
N GLU A 20 19.10 -6.43 5.59
CA GLU A 20 20.36 -7.18 5.71
C GLU A 20 20.96 -7.42 4.33
N ASP A 21 22.24 -7.08 4.15
CA ASP A 21 22.99 -7.49 2.97
C ASP A 21 23.55 -8.90 3.22
N ALA A 22 23.17 -9.87 2.39
CA ALA A 22 23.49 -11.29 2.60
C ALA A 22 24.01 -11.95 1.32
N GLU A 23 24.80 -13.02 1.50
CA GLU A 23 25.32 -13.84 0.40
C GLU A 23 24.54 -15.14 0.28
N PHE A 24 24.19 -15.48 -0.96
CA PHE A 24 23.47 -16.69 -1.34
C PHE A 24 24.26 -17.50 -2.37
N ALA A 25 23.95 -18.79 -2.48
CA ALA A 25 24.56 -19.67 -3.47
C ALA A 25 24.29 -19.18 -4.91
N GLU A 26 25.17 -19.53 -5.84
CA GLU A 26 24.95 -19.28 -7.26
C GLU A 26 23.71 -20.05 -7.77
N GLY A 27 22.88 -19.40 -8.58
CA GLY A 27 21.60 -19.94 -9.02
C GLY A 27 20.48 -19.99 -7.95
N ALA A 28 20.67 -19.32 -6.80
CA ALA A 28 19.62 -19.14 -5.81
C ALA A 28 18.37 -18.47 -6.42
N ASP A 29 17.20 -18.87 -5.93
CA ASP A 29 15.91 -18.24 -6.19
C ASP A 29 15.33 -17.64 -4.91
N LEU A 30 14.28 -16.84 -5.07
CA LEU A 30 13.58 -16.18 -3.96
C LEU A 30 13.07 -17.18 -2.90
N HIS A 31 12.70 -18.41 -3.30
CA HIS A 31 12.35 -19.49 -2.37
C HIS A 31 13.55 -19.88 -1.49
N SER A 32 14.72 -20.14 -2.08
CA SER A 32 15.93 -20.48 -1.33
C SER A 32 16.41 -19.34 -0.41
N VAL A 33 16.21 -18.08 -0.83
CA VAL A 33 16.45 -16.91 0.02
C VAL A 33 15.50 -16.92 1.22
N PHE A 34 14.20 -17.13 0.99
CA PHE A 34 13.21 -17.23 2.06
C PHE A 34 13.56 -18.35 3.06
N GLU A 35 13.88 -19.55 2.57
CA GLU A 35 14.23 -20.69 3.43
C GLU A 35 15.49 -20.43 4.26
N THR A 36 16.44 -19.65 3.76
CA THR A 36 17.64 -19.24 4.52
C THR A 36 17.24 -18.43 5.76
N TYR A 37 16.31 -17.48 5.63
CA TYR A 37 15.81 -16.71 6.77
C TYR A 37 14.84 -17.51 7.63
N ALA A 38 13.98 -18.34 7.04
CA ALA A 38 13.03 -19.17 7.76
C ALA A 38 13.72 -20.23 8.63
N ALA A 39 14.89 -20.73 8.21
CA ALA A 39 15.73 -21.61 9.03
C ALA A 39 16.27 -20.90 10.29
N ARG A 40 16.60 -19.61 10.17
CA ARG A 40 17.11 -18.79 11.28
C ARG A 40 16.00 -18.24 12.18
N TYR A 41 14.84 -17.96 11.59
CA TYR A 41 13.66 -17.39 12.26
C TYR A 41 12.42 -18.25 11.93
N PRO A 42 12.21 -19.37 12.64
CA PRO A 42 11.15 -20.33 12.33
C PRO A 42 9.73 -19.75 12.26
N ARG A 43 9.48 -18.66 13.00
CA ARG A 43 8.21 -17.92 13.00
C ARG A 43 7.83 -17.36 11.62
N LEU A 44 8.79 -17.17 10.71
CA LEU A 44 8.50 -16.82 9.31
C LEU A 44 7.72 -17.91 8.58
N ARG A 45 7.92 -19.19 8.93
CA ARG A 45 7.19 -20.31 8.29
C ARG A 45 5.71 -20.32 8.64
N GLU A 46 5.35 -19.88 9.84
CA GLU A 46 3.96 -19.80 10.31
C GLU A 46 3.11 -18.87 9.44
N ILE A 47 3.74 -17.83 8.90
CA ILE A 47 3.11 -16.79 8.07
C ILE A 47 3.56 -16.85 6.60
N ALA A 48 4.32 -17.87 6.19
CA ALA A 48 4.90 -17.97 4.85
C ALA A 48 3.85 -17.85 3.72
N ARG A 49 2.66 -18.43 3.92
CA ARG A 49 1.55 -18.40 2.95
C ARG A 49 1.02 -17.00 2.64
N SER A 50 1.33 -16.06 3.52
CA SER A 50 0.79 -14.70 3.53
C SER A 50 1.86 -13.68 3.11
N ILE A 51 3.12 -14.09 3.05
CA ILE A 51 4.25 -13.25 2.63
C ILE A 51 4.27 -13.16 1.10
N VAL A 52 4.32 -11.93 0.60
CA VAL A 52 4.56 -11.64 -0.81
C VAL A 52 6.02 -11.25 -0.97
N VAL A 53 6.64 -11.63 -2.09
CA VAL A 53 8.03 -11.28 -2.39
C VAL A 53 8.07 -10.30 -3.54
N ALA A 54 8.90 -9.28 -3.40
CA ALA A 54 9.25 -8.38 -4.49
C ALA A 54 10.76 -8.45 -4.77
N ARG A 55 11.13 -8.41 -6.04
CA ARG A 55 12.49 -8.28 -6.54
C ARG A 55 12.60 -6.93 -7.24
N ASN A 56 13.54 -6.09 -6.83
CA ASN A 56 13.80 -4.78 -7.43
C ASN A 56 12.53 -3.91 -7.57
N GLN A 57 11.71 -3.87 -6.50
CA GLN A 57 10.46 -3.11 -6.39
C GLN A 57 9.30 -3.62 -7.27
N GLU A 58 9.40 -4.84 -7.81
CA GLU A 58 8.33 -5.50 -8.55
C GLU A 58 7.96 -6.83 -7.89
N PHE A 59 6.66 -7.18 -7.86
CA PHE A 59 6.22 -8.48 -7.35
C PHE A 59 6.85 -9.61 -8.17
N ALA A 60 7.33 -10.65 -7.48
CA ALA A 60 8.02 -11.76 -8.12
C ALA A 60 7.57 -13.11 -7.55
N GLU A 61 7.54 -14.12 -8.40
CA GLU A 61 7.29 -15.50 -7.97
C GLU A 61 8.49 -16.05 -7.21
N LEU A 62 8.24 -16.91 -6.21
CA LEU A 62 9.29 -17.55 -5.41
C LEU A 62 10.30 -18.38 -6.24
N SER A 63 9.91 -18.80 -7.45
CA SER A 63 10.76 -19.50 -8.43
C SER A 63 11.78 -18.58 -9.12
N THR A 64 11.62 -17.26 -9.01
CA THR A 64 12.46 -16.26 -9.69
C THR A 64 13.90 -16.32 -9.19
N LYS A 65 14.85 -16.42 -10.13
CA LYS A 65 16.28 -16.41 -9.84
C LYS A 65 16.74 -15.02 -9.42
N ILE A 66 17.65 -14.98 -8.47
CA ILE A 66 18.28 -13.74 -8.01
C ILE A 66 19.57 -13.50 -8.79
N GLU A 67 19.95 -12.24 -8.92
CA GLU A 67 21.19 -11.76 -9.52
C GLU A 67 22.02 -10.98 -8.48
N GLU A 68 23.30 -10.77 -8.79
CA GLU A 68 24.21 -9.97 -7.96
C GLU A 68 23.69 -8.54 -7.84
N GLY A 69 23.53 -8.04 -6.61
CA GLY A 69 23.08 -6.69 -6.31
C GLY A 69 21.56 -6.53 -6.21
N ASP A 70 20.78 -7.60 -6.36
CA ASP A 70 19.32 -7.55 -6.24
C ASP A 70 18.85 -7.02 -4.87
N GLU A 71 17.76 -6.27 -4.90
CA GLU A 71 16.95 -5.96 -3.74
C GLU A 71 15.78 -6.94 -3.64
N ILE A 72 15.69 -7.67 -2.53
CA ILE A 72 14.65 -8.66 -2.27
C ILE A 72 13.84 -8.19 -1.07
N ALA A 73 12.58 -7.89 -1.28
CA ALA A 73 11.69 -7.48 -0.21
C ALA A 73 10.74 -8.61 0.16
N PHE A 74 10.81 -9.06 1.41
CA PHE A 74 9.75 -9.86 2.01
C PHE A 74 8.71 -8.91 2.58
N LEU A 75 7.52 -8.98 2.00
CA LEU A 75 6.38 -8.16 2.37
C LEU A 75 5.44 -9.08 3.16
N PRO A 76 5.14 -8.80 4.44
CA PRO A 76 4.09 -9.54 5.12
C PRO A 76 2.75 -9.36 4.40
N PRO A 77 1.74 -10.20 4.71
CA PRO A 77 0.39 -9.99 4.23
C PRO A 77 -0.03 -8.63 4.68
N VAL A 78 -0.18 -7.77 3.69
CA VAL A 78 -0.38 -6.37 3.88
C VAL A 78 0.19 -5.80 5.24
N SER A 79 1.53 -5.70 5.44
CA SER A 79 2.19 -4.98 6.60
C SER A 79 3.59 -4.28 6.42
N GLY A 80 3.71 -3.00 6.80
CA GLY A 80 4.93 -2.25 7.20
C GLY A 80 5.98 -1.61 6.24
N GLY A 81 6.59 -0.47 6.60
CA GLY A 81 7.69 0.23 5.91
C GLY A 81 7.62 1.77 5.96
N ALA A 82 8.76 2.47 6.12
CA ALA A 82 8.85 3.93 6.15
C ALA A 82 10.15 4.41 5.49
N ALA A 83 10.04 5.32 4.52
CA ALA A 83 11.15 6.01 3.84
C ALA A 83 11.14 7.52 4.19
N PRO A 84 12.28 8.22 4.08
CA PRO A 84 12.39 9.64 4.38
C PRO A 84 12.07 10.49 3.14
N GLU A 85 11.17 11.47 3.34
CA GLU A 85 10.53 12.40 2.39
C GLU A 85 9.28 11.85 1.67
N PRO A 86 8.13 12.57 1.71
CA PRO A 86 6.87 12.08 1.17
C PRO A 86 6.97 11.93 -0.35
N PRO A 87 6.95 10.71 -0.89
CA PRO A 87 7.11 10.52 -2.31
C PRO A 87 5.78 10.85 -3.00
N GLU A 88 5.86 11.65 -4.06
CA GLU A 88 4.71 12.01 -4.91
C GLU A 88 4.99 11.75 -6.40
N ILE A 89 3.95 11.40 -7.14
CA ILE A 89 3.95 11.29 -8.60
C ILE A 89 2.83 12.18 -9.12
N SER A 90 3.18 13.11 -10.00
CA SER A 90 2.23 13.91 -10.77
C SER A 90 2.42 13.66 -12.26
N VAL A 91 1.41 13.12 -12.93
CA VAL A 91 1.49 12.76 -14.37
C VAL A 91 0.16 13.01 -15.05
N ALA A 92 0.18 13.69 -16.20
CA ALA A 92 -1.02 14.06 -16.96
C ALA A 92 -2.11 14.79 -16.13
N GLY A 93 -1.71 15.51 -15.08
CA GLY A 93 -2.63 16.19 -14.15
C GLY A 93 -3.15 15.30 -13.01
N ASN A 94 -2.93 13.98 -13.05
CA ASN A 94 -3.22 13.09 -11.92
C ASN A 94 -2.20 13.27 -10.80
N TYR A 95 -2.60 12.97 -9.55
CA TYR A 95 -1.79 13.21 -8.36
C TYR A 95 -1.77 12.01 -7.40
N TYR A 96 -0.59 11.48 -7.11
CA TYR A 96 -0.42 10.35 -6.19
C TYR A 96 0.60 10.72 -5.13
N ALA A 97 0.28 10.49 -3.85
CA ALA A 97 1.20 10.83 -2.77
C ALA A 97 1.05 9.94 -1.55
N LEU A 98 2.19 9.76 -0.86
CA LEU A 98 2.24 9.25 0.50
C LEU A 98 2.68 10.38 1.43
N THR A 99 1.97 10.60 2.54
CA THR A 99 2.26 11.72 3.45
C THR A 99 2.23 11.28 4.90
N ARG A 100 2.88 12.04 5.78
CA ARG A 100 2.73 11.91 7.25
C ARG A 100 1.89 13.03 7.85
N GLN A 101 1.60 14.06 7.05
CA GLN A 101 0.78 15.20 7.44
C GLN A 101 -0.70 14.94 7.15
N ALA A 102 -1.57 15.70 7.79
CA ALA A 102 -2.99 15.69 7.47
C ALA A 102 -3.21 16.00 5.97
N ILE A 103 -4.14 15.28 5.34
CA ILE A 103 -4.41 15.43 3.90
C ILE A 103 -5.26 16.67 3.68
N ASP A 104 -4.74 17.68 2.96
CA ASP A 104 -5.53 18.85 2.56
C ASP A 104 -6.35 18.52 1.31
N ILE A 105 -7.49 17.88 1.53
CA ILE A 105 -8.42 17.43 0.49
C ILE A 105 -8.90 18.59 -0.37
N ARG A 106 -9.08 19.78 0.21
CA ARG A 106 -9.55 20.96 -0.54
C ARG A 106 -8.48 21.47 -1.48
N ALA A 107 -7.23 21.58 -1.00
CA ALA A 107 -6.12 22.00 -1.85
C ALA A 107 -5.88 21.00 -3.00
N ILE A 108 -5.91 19.69 -2.71
CA ILE A 108 -5.77 18.65 -3.74
C ILE A 108 -6.94 18.71 -4.72
N SER A 109 -8.19 18.78 -4.26
CA SER A 109 -9.34 18.86 -5.17
C SER A 109 -9.28 20.08 -6.08
N ALA A 110 -8.83 21.23 -5.55
CA ALA A 110 -8.68 22.45 -6.34
C ALA A 110 -7.59 22.32 -7.42
N SER A 111 -6.49 21.63 -7.14
CA SER A 111 -5.40 21.44 -8.12
C SER A 111 -5.78 20.52 -9.29
N LEU A 112 -6.82 19.70 -9.12
CA LEU A 112 -7.36 18.82 -10.17
C LEU A 112 -8.34 19.52 -11.12
N LEU A 113 -8.80 20.74 -10.80
CA LEU A 113 -9.81 21.42 -11.60
C LEU A 113 -9.19 22.30 -12.68
N SER A 114 -9.75 22.22 -13.89
CA SER A 114 -9.39 23.06 -15.04
C SER A 114 -10.56 23.92 -15.53
N GLY A 115 -11.78 23.66 -15.02
CA GLY A 115 -13.01 24.33 -15.44
C GLY A 115 -13.84 23.51 -16.44
N ALA A 116 -13.32 22.38 -16.92
CA ALA A 116 -14.05 21.44 -17.78
C ALA A 116 -14.86 20.40 -16.97
N GLU A 117 -14.61 20.29 -15.66
CA GLU A 117 -15.19 19.26 -14.80
C GLU A 117 -16.51 19.73 -14.18
N GLY A 118 -17.58 18.96 -14.38
CA GLY A 118 -18.90 19.20 -13.80
C GLY A 118 -19.16 18.37 -12.53
N ALA A 119 -18.23 17.51 -12.14
CA ALA A 119 -18.32 16.68 -10.95
C ALA A 119 -16.95 16.44 -10.31
N VAL A 120 -16.94 16.46 -8.98
CA VAL A 120 -15.83 16.01 -8.13
C VAL A 120 -16.41 15.01 -7.13
N ILE A 121 -15.87 13.81 -7.10
CA ILE A 121 -16.22 12.78 -6.12
C ILE A 121 -14.99 12.53 -5.26
N THR A 122 -15.19 12.59 -3.94
CA THR A 122 -14.16 12.34 -2.96
C THR A 122 -14.60 11.17 -2.08
N PHE A 123 -13.75 10.15 -2.01
CA PHE A 123 -13.81 9.12 -0.99
C PHE A 123 -12.78 9.44 0.10
N GLU A 124 -13.19 9.37 1.37
CA GLU A 124 -12.31 9.46 2.53
C GLU A 124 -12.41 8.18 3.36
N GLY A 125 -11.26 7.57 3.64
CA GLY A 125 -11.15 6.52 4.64
C GLY A 125 -10.79 7.13 5.99
N THR A 126 -11.73 7.12 6.93
CA THR A 126 -11.57 7.72 8.26
C THR A 126 -11.45 6.65 9.34
N VAL A 127 -10.57 6.86 10.32
CA VAL A 127 -10.40 5.93 11.45
C VAL A 127 -11.65 5.91 12.32
N ARG A 128 -12.18 4.71 12.58
CA ARG A 128 -13.34 4.49 13.45
C ARG A 128 -12.89 4.18 14.88
N ASN A 129 -13.74 4.51 15.85
CA ASN A 129 -13.53 4.17 17.27
C ASN A 129 -13.83 2.71 17.63
N ASN A 130 -14.24 1.90 16.64
CA ASN A 130 -14.58 0.51 16.84
C ASN A 130 -14.20 -0.32 15.62
N THR A 131 -13.47 -1.41 15.86
CA THR A 131 -13.26 -2.46 14.86
C THR A 131 -13.78 -3.79 15.40
N LYS A 132 -14.75 -4.39 14.70
CA LYS A 132 -15.35 -5.70 15.04
C LYS A 132 -15.81 -5.80 16.50
N GLY A 133 -16.42 -4.74 17.03
CA GLY A 133 -16.91 -4.68 18.40
C GLY A 133 -15.86 -4.28 19.44
N ARG A 134 -14.59 -4.11 19.05
CA ARG A 134 -13.50 -3.75 19.97
C ARG A 134 -13.22 -2.24 19.91
N PRO A 135 -13.12 -1.54 21.07
CA PRO A 135 -12.77 -0.12 21.12
C PRO A 135 -11.35 0.16 20.60
N THR A 136 -11.27 0.83 19.46
CA THR A 136 -10.01 1.19 18.79
C THR A 136 -9.52 2.54 19.32
N LEU A 137 -8.26 2.62 19.73
CA LEU A 137 -7.62 3.85 20.20
C LEU A 137 -7.04 4.66 19.03
N TYR A 138 -6.24 3.99 18.19
CA TYR A 138 -5.60 4.57 17.02
C TYR A 138 -5.16 3.46 16.05
N LEU A 139 -4.81 3.86 14.84
CA LEU A 139 -4.19 3.00 13.83
C LEU A 139 -2.77 3.49 13.57
N ASP A 140 -1.81 2.58 13.39
CA ASP A 140 -0.50 2.93 12.84
C ASP A 140 -0.43 2.41 11.39
N TYR A 141 -0.17 3.32 10.45
CA TYR A 141 -0.02 2.99 9.03
C TYR A 141 1.42 2.96 8.58
N GLU A 142 1.75 1.98 7.76
CA GLU A 142 3.09 1.78 7.21
C GLU A 142 3.01 1.24 5.77
N CYS A 143 4.01 1.48 4.92
CA CYS A 143 3.98 1.04 3.52
C CYS A 143 5.36 0.84 2.87
N TYR A 144 5.41 0.05 1.80
CA TYR A 144 6.60 -0.03 0.95
C TYR A 144 6.55 1.18 0.00
N GLU A 145 7.00 2.34 0.48
CA GLU A 145 6.61 3.64 -0.10
C GLU A 145 6.84 3.76 -1.61
N SER A 146 8.01 3.34 -2.11
CA SER A 146 8.34 3.40 -3.54
C SER A 146 7.42 2.51 -4.39
N MET A 147 7.15 1.30 -3.91
CA MET A 147 6.26 0.36 -4.59
C MET A 147 4.80 0.82 -4.50
N ALA A 148 4.36 1.24 -3.31
CA ALA A 148 3.02 1.74 -3.07
C ALA A 148 2.68 2.91 -3.99
N LEU A 149 3.59 3.89 -4.09
CA LEU A 149 3.37 5.04 -4.95
C LEU A 149 3.30 4.68 -6.43
N LYS A 150 4.19 3.80 -6.91
CA LYS A 150 4.14 3.26 -8.28
C LYS A 150 2.84 2.51 -8.55
N THR A 151 2.38 1.68 -7.61
CA THR A 151 1.12 0.93 -7.75
C THR A 151 -0.09 1.88 -7.75
N MET A 152 -0.12 2.91 -6.89
CA MET A 152 -1.16 3.94 -6.90
C MET A 152 -1.21 4.68 -8.24
N ALA A 153 -0.06 5.08 -8.78
CA ALA A 153 0.02 5.75 -10.07
C ALA A 153 -0.51 4.86 -11.21
N LYS A 154 -0.07 3.60 -11.25
CA LYS A 154 -0.56 2.61 -12.23
C LYS A 154 -2.07 2.41 -12.15
N ILE A 155 -2.63 2.27 -10.95
CA ILE A 155 -4.08 2.14 -10.77
C ILE A 155 -4.80 3.37 -11.33
N GLY A 156 -4.35 4.58 -10.97
CA GLY A 156 -5.00 5.81 -11.43
C GLY A 156 -4.89 6.04 -12.93
N GLU A 157 -3.77 5.67 -13.56
CA GLU A 157 -3.61 5.70 -15.03
C GLU A 157 -4.60 4.75 -15.72
N GLU A 158 -4.74 3.53 -15.22
CA GLU A 158 -5.70 2.56 -15.77
C GLU A 158 -7.16 3.03 -15.58
N ILE A 159 -7.48 3.64 -14.44
CA ILE A 159 -8.81 4.22 -14.19
C ILE A 159 -9.08 5.41 -15.12
N ALA A 160 -8.09 6.29 -15.30
CA ALA A 160 -8.21 7.43 -16.21
C ALA A 160 -8.36 6.99 -17.68
N ALA A 161 -7.78 5.86 -18.07
CA ALA A 161 -7.97 5.27 -19.39
C ALA A 161 -9.32 4.56 -19.55
N GLY A 162 -9.82 3.93 -18.48
CA GLY A 162 -11.05 3.12 -18.49
C GLY A 162 -12.36 3.91 -18.31
N HIS A 163 -12.30 5.11 -17.74
CA HIS A 163 -13.48 5.92 -17.41
C HIS A 163 -13.48 7.27 -18.12
N GLN A 164 -14.66 7.83 -18.37
CA GLN A 164 -14.82 9.20 -18.90
C GLN A 164 -14.63 10.25 -17.81
N ILE A 165 -13.43 10.30 -17.25
CA ILE A 165 -13.03 11.21 -16.18
C ILE A 165 -11.94 12.17 -16.67
N ALA A 166 -11.73 13.26 -15.94
CA ALA A 166 -10.67 14.23 -16.23
C ALA A 166 -9.39 13.87 -15.49
N ARG A 167 -9.45 13.72 -14.15
CA ARG A 167 -8.27 13.44 -13.32
C ARG A 167 -8.61 12.59 -12.10
N VAL A 168 -7.59 11.89 -11.61
CA VAL A 168 -7.62 11.11 -10.36
C VAL A 168 -6.53 11.60 -9.43
N ALA A 169 -6.85 11.69 -8.14
CA ALA A 169 -5.85 11.72 -7.08
C ALA A 169 -6.04 10.57 -6.10
N MET A 170 -4.92 9.98 -5.66
CA MET A 170 -4.89 9.03 -4.54
C MET A 170 -3.83 9.46 -3.55
N VAL A 171 -4.23 9.69 -2.31
CA VAL A 171 -3.30 10.09 -1.24
C VAL A 171 -3.52 9.21 -0.03
N HIS A 172 -2.43 8.66 0.51
CA HIS A 172 -2.48 7.89 1.75
C HIS A 172 -1.57 8.50 2.80
N ARG A 173 -2.12 8.67 4.01
CA ARG A 173 -1.40 9.12 5.19
C ARG A 173 -0.79 7.92 5.93
N LEU A 174 0.47 8.05 6.31
CA LEU A 174 1.26 7.06 7.03
C LEU A 174 1.51 7.53 8.47
N GLY A 175 1.92 6.60 9.32
CA GLY A 175 2.11 6.82 10.75
C GLY A 175 0.80 6.73 11.53
N ARG A 176 0.81 7.31 12.73
CA ARG A 176 -0.28 7.19 13.71
C ARG A 176 -1.49 8.05 13.36
N MET A 177 -2.64 7.40 13.17
CA MET A 177 -3.94 8.00 12.94
C MET A 177 -4.86 7.80 14.14
N LEU A 178 -5.33 8.89 14.72
CA LEU A 178 -6.36 8.90 15.76
C LEU A 178 -7.75 8.68 15.15
N VAL A 179 -8.68 8.24 15.99
CA VAL A 179 -10.11 8.17 15.66
C VAL A 179 -10.60 9.50 15.08
N GLY A 180 -11.30 9.43 13.94
CA GLY A 180 -11.81 10.59 13.22
C GLY A 180 -10.83 11.21 12.22
N GLU A 181 -9.57 10.78 12.19
CA GLU A 181 -8.62 11.25 11.18
C GLU A 181 -8.76 10.50 9.85
N THR A 182 -8.56 11.21 8.74
CA THR A 182 -8.55 10.63 7.39
C THR A 182 -7.19 10.02 7.08
N SER A 183 -7.18 8.71 6.79
CA SER A 183 -5.99 7.94 6.45
C SER A 183 -5.76 7.82 4.95
N VAL A 184 -6.83 7.85 4.15
CA VAL A 184 -6.74 7.68 2.69
C VAL A 184 -7.80 8.51 1.98
N VAL A 185 -7.44 9.04 0.83
CA VAL A 185 -8.32 9.86 -0.01
C VAL A 185 -8.20 9.39 -1.46
N VAL A 186 -9.34 9.22 -2.12
CA VAL A 186 -9.43 9.09 -3.59
C VAL A 186 -10.33 10.20 -4.10
N ILE A 187 -9.80 11.08 -4.95
CA ILE A 187 -10.57 12.17 -5.57
C ILE A 187 -10.62 11.91 -7.06
N VAL A 188 -11.81 11.99 -7.66
CA VAL A 188 -11.99 11.87 -9.10
C VAL A 188 -12.77 13.06 -9.60
N THR A 189 -12.27 13.70 -10.66
CA THR A 189 -12.96 14.79 -11.35
C THR A 189 -13.44 14.32 -12.72
N ALA A 190 -14.62 14.75 -13.16
CA ALA A 190 -15.18 14.36 -14.45
C ALA A 190 -16.14 15.42 -15.00
N PRO A 191 -16.42 15.43 -16.32
CA PRO A 191 -17.49 16.25 -16.89
C PRO A 191 -18.86 15.94 -16.27
N HIS A 192 -19.13 14.67 -15.95
CA HIS A 192 -20.40 14.20 -15.42
C HIS A 192 -20.23 13.22 -14.26
N ARG A 193 -21.15 13.31 -13.28
CA ARG A 193 -21.05 12.60 -11.99
C ARG A 193 -20.94 11.07 -12.06
N ARG A 194 -21.54 10.42 -13.07
CA ARG A 194 -21.64 8.95 -13.11
C ARG A 194 -20.27 8.30 -13.22
N ALA A 195 -19.47 8.71 -14.21
CA ALA A 195 -18.11 8.22 -14.38
C ALA A 195 -17.22 8.52 -13.15
N ALA A 196 -17.40 9.68 -12.51
CA ALA A 196 -16.65 10.00 -11.30
C ALA A 196 -16.98 9.07 -10.12
N PHE A 197 -18.24 8.70 -9.91
CA PHE A 197 -18.62 7.74 -8.87
C PHE A 197 -18.06 6.34 -9.15
N GLU A 198 -18.22 5.86 -10.38
CA GLU A 198 -17.75 4.53 -10.81
C GLU A 198 -16.21 4.43 -10.65
N ALA A 199 -15.48 5.42 -11.15
CA ALA A 199 -14.02 5.48 -11.04
C ALA A 199 -13.52 5.64 -9.59
N ALA A 200 -14.18 6.46 -8.76
CA ALA A 200 -13.77 6.63 -7.36
C ALA A 200 -13.95 5.33 -6.55
N LEU A 201 -15.06 4.61 -6.80
CA LEU A 201 -15.32 3.32 -6.18
C LEU A 201 -14.29 2.27 -6.63
N GLU A 202 -14.01 2.17 -7.93
CA GLU A 202 -12.97 1.29 -8.43
C GLU A 202 -11.59 1.64 -7.82
N GLY A 203 -11.27 2.94 -7.76
CA GLY A 203 -10.00 3.44 -7.23
C GLY A 203 -9.74 3.02 -5.79
N ILE A 204 -10.69 3.22 -4.88
CA ILE A 204 -10.49 2.80 -3.49
C ILE A 204 -10.40 1.27 -3.34
N ASN A 205 -11.21 0.54 -4.12
CA ASN A 205 -11.24 -0.91 -4.09
C ASN A 205 -9.90 -1.52 -4.53
N ARG A 206 -9.36 -1.03 -5.65
CA ARG A 206 -8.06 -1.45 -6.18
C ARG A 206 -6.93 -1.01 -5.27
N LEU A 207 -7.00 0.20 -4.70
CA LEU A 207 -6.00 0.68 -3.74
C LEU A 207 -5.90 -0.26 -2.53
N LYS A 208 -7.03 -0.57 -1.88
CA LYS A 208 -7.08 -1.47 -0.72
C LYS A 208 -6.59 -2.88 -1.02
N LYS A 209 -6.76 -3.32 -2.27
CA LYS A 209 -6.41 -4.68 -2.71
C LYS A 209 -4.94 -4.82 -3.12
N LEU A 210 -4.41 -3.85 -3.85
CA LEU A 210 -3.15 -4.00 -4.58
C LEU A 210 -2.02 -3.16 -3.99
N VAL A 211 -2.32 -2.05 -3.33
CA VAL A 211 -1.29 -1.13 -2.87
C VAL A 211 -0.71 -1.65 -1.55
N PRO A 212 0.62 -1.84 -1.44
CA PRO A 212 1.27 -2.34 -0.23
C PRO A 212 1.30 -1.30 0.90
N ILE A 213 0.12 -0.94 1.44
CA ILE A 213 -0.10 -0.05 2.60
C ILE A 213 -0.94 -0.74 3.64
N TRP A 214 -0.55 -0.53 4.90
CA TRP A 214 -0.83 -1.49 5.94
C TRP A 214 -1.18 -0.87 7.26
N LYS A 215 -2.00 -1.57 8.04
CA LYS A 215 -2.66 -1.06 9.24
C LYS A 215 -2.38 -1.96 10.46
N LYS A 216 -1.83 -1.36 11.51
CA LYS A 216 -1.84 -1.92 12.87
C LYS A 216 -2.97 -1.28 13.68
N GLU A 217 -3.82 -2.10 14.27
CA GLU A 217 -4.89 -1.64 15.16
C GLU A 217 -4.44 -1.71 16.62
N HIS A 218 -4.56 -0.58 17.33
CA HIS A 218 -4.28 -0.51 18.76
C HIS A 218 -5.60 -0.34 19.51
N PHE A 219 -5.86 -1.25 20.45
CA PHE A 219 -7.04 -1.31 21.28
C PHE A 219 -6.68 -1.02 22.74
N VAL A 220 -7.70 -0.80 23.58
CA VAL A 220 -7.51 -0.62 25.02
C VAL A 220 -6.86 -1.84 25.69
N ASP A 221 -7.08 -3.03 25.13
CA ASP A 221 -6.66 -4.32 25.70
C ASP A 221 -5.47 -4.98 24.98
N GLY A 222 -4.87 -4.32 23.97
CA GLY A 222 -3.72 -4.84 23.23
C GLY A 222 -3.63 -4.30 21.80
N GLU A 223 -2.75 -4.86 20.99
CA GLU A 223 -2.54 -4.47 19.59
C GLU A 223 -2.61 -5.69 18.65
N VAL A 224 -3.12 -5.47 17.43
CA VAL A 224 -3.23 -6.51 16.39
C VAL A 224 -2.88 -5.92 15.03
N TRP A 225 -1.97 -6.56 14.31
CA TRP A 225 -1.78 -6.30 12.88
C TRP A 225 -2.97 -6.85 12.11
N VAL A 226 -3.62 -6.02 11.31
CA VAL A 226 -4.79 -6.45 10.53
C VAL A 226 -4.31 -6.89 9.16
N GLU A 227 -4.35 -8.21 8.93
CA GLU A 227 -4.34 -8.75 7.56
C GLU A 227 -5.53 -8.13 6.82
N GLY A 228 -5.30 -7.56 5.64
CA GLY A 228 -6.35 -6.91 4.86
C GLY A 228 -7.50 -7.87 4.65
N GLU A 229 -8.61 -7.63 5.35
CA GLU A 229 -9.82 -8.37 5.08
C GLU A 229 -10.30 -7.99 3.68
N TRP A 230 -10.25 -8.98 2.82
CA TRP A 230 -10.81 -8.98 1.48
C TRP A 230 -12.32 -8.76 1.62
N ASP A 231 -12.81 -7.62 1.12
CA ASP A 231 -14.24 -7.43 0.96
C ASP A 231 -14.68 -8.26 -0.24
N GLU A 232 -15.22 -9.45 0.00
CA GLU A 232 -15.72 -10.38 -1.03
C GLU A 232 -16.84 -9.76 -1.89
N HIS A 233 -17.42 -8.63 -1.46
CA HIS A 233 -18.49 -7.93 -2.18
C HIS A 233 -18.00 -6.91 -3.20
N VAL A 234 -16.68 -6.74 -3.35
CA VAL A 234 -16.08 -5.89 -4.37
C VAL A 234 -15.81 -6.73 -5.62
N SER A 235 -16.75 -6.74 -6.56
CA SER A 235 -16.53 -7.35 -7.87
C SER A 235 -15.49 -6.53 -8.63
N VAL A 236 -14.37 -7.16 -8.97
CA VAL A 236 -13.45 -6.64 -9.98
C VAL A 236 -14.10 -6.96 -11.32
N ALA A 237 -14.41 -5.96 -12.14
CA ALA A 237 -14.79 -6.22 -13.52
C ALA A 237 -13.62 -6.97 -14.19
N GLU A 238 -13.93 -8.11 -14.81
CA GLU A 238 -12.99 -8.98 -15.54
C GLU A 238 -12.37 -8.28 -16.76
#